data_AF-A0A0Q3MWS9-F1
#
_entry.id   AF-A0A0Q3MWS9-F1
#
_cell.length_a   1.000
_cell.length_b   1.000
_cell.length_c   1.000
_cell.angle_alpha   90.00
_cell.angle_beta   90.00
_cell.angle_gamma   90.00
#
_symmetry.space_group_name_H-M   'P 1'
#
loop_
_entity.id
_entity.type
_entity.pdbx_description
1 polymer ?
#
loop_
_entity_poly.entity_id
_entity_poly.type
_entity_poly.pdbx_seq_one_letter_code
_entity_poly.pdbx_strand_id
1 'polypeptide(L)'
;MPPRRRDRRNRRDPSPTPSHPSGPRDSSSSSSPRLRVAFIAPLLLLLILATLHFTGHLSRSPPHPEAPQTTPLSIYERGLVKLEISSREILAEHGRVSENRSRRHFPNPVLAYVTPWNSKGYDMAKLFSTKLTHVSPVWYDLKSDGDKLVLEGQHNYDAGWVSELQGGVSLVVPRVVLEAFPGVLLLKKKSRNKAIDLIVSECRDKGYDGVVLESWSRWAAYGVLDDPELRHLALQFVKKLGDTLHSTRLKSSTRNHLEFIYVIPAPRMQGLNKQDFGPEDLVQLADSVDGFSLMTYDFSGPQNPGPSAPLKWIRQSLTTLLPAKDSASHMIFLGINFYGNDFVLSKGGGSAITGRDFIHLLEKYKPSLQWDEKSSEHFFIYSDEVDHTFLETLR
;
A
#
# COMPACT_ATOMS: atom_id res chain seq x y z
N MET A 1 45.82 49.63 -49.82
CA MET A 1 44.63 50.04 -49.05
C MET A 1 43.57 48.95 -49.15
N PRO A 2 42.70 48.76 -48.14
CA PRO A 2 41.71 47.66 -48.04
C PRO A 2 40.34 48.12 -48.62
N PRO A 3 39.16 47.49 -48.40
CA PRO A 3 38.80 46.23 -47.71
C PRO A 3 37.69 45.37 -48.43
N ARG A 4 37.08 44.42 -47.67
CA ARG A 4 35.65 43.96 -47.68
C ARG A 4 35.13 42.81 -48.59
N ARG A 5 34.71 41.74 -47.88
CA ARG A 5 33.43 40.97 -47.97
C ARG A 5 32.78 40.65 -49.34
N ARG A 6 32.52 39.34 -49.58
CA ARG A 6 31.16 38.79 -49.82
C ARG A 6 31.09 37.25 -49.82
N ASP A 7 29.96 36.71 -49.33
CA ASP A 7 29.58 35.29 -49.46
C ASP A 7 29.22 34.89 -50.90
N ARG A 8 29.38 33.60 -51.25
CA ARG A 8 28.42 32.87 -52.11
C ARG A 8 28.56 31.34 -52.07
N ARG A 9 27.48 30.67 -52.51
CA ARG A 9 27.16 29.24 -52.36
C ARG A 9 27.67 28.32 -53.51
N ASN A 10 27.88 27.05 -53.17
CA ASN A 10 27.45 25.81 -53.88
C ASN A 10 28.11 25.28 -55.19
N ARG A 11 28.08 23.92 -55.27
CA ARG A 11 28.14 23.00 -56.46
C ARG A 11 29.54 22.76 -57.08
N ARG A 12 29.89 21.60 -57.67
CA ARG A 12 29.10 20.42 -58.16
C ARG A 12 30.02 19.18 -58.43
N ASP A 13 29.52 17.95 -58.19
CA ASP A 13 29.48 16.70 -59.03
C ASP A 13 30.69 16.24 -59.91
N PRO A 14 30.74 15.00 -60.51
CA PRO A 14 29.76 13.89 -60.56
C PRO A 14 30.31 12.43 -60.34
N SER A 15 29.42 11.43 -60.36
CA SER A 15 29.69 9.98 -60.57
C SER A 15 29.56 9.57 -62.07
N PRO A 16 29.88 8.31 -62.47
CA PRO A 16 28.79 7.36 -62.82
C PRO A 16 29.07 5.83 -62.65
N THR A 17 28.03 5.02 -62.92
CA THR A 17 27.77 3.55 -62.73
C THR A 17 27.73 2.78 -64.10
N PRO A 18 27.20 1.52 -64.32
CA PRO A 18 26.97 0.26 -63.52
C PRO A 18 27.18 -1.12 -64.29
N SER A 19 26.73 -2.26 -63.67
CA SER A 19 26.21 -3.56 -64.25
C SER A 19 27.21 -4.73 -64.54
N HIS A 20 26.92 -6.06 -64.71
CA HIS A 20 25.81 -7.06 -64.44
C HIS A 20 26.28 -8.52 -64.85
N PRO A 21 25.51 -9.66 -64.89
CA PRO A 21 24.37 -10.24 -64.09
C PRO A 21 24.46 -11.80 -63.76
N SER A 22 23.46 -12.40 -63.05
CA SER A 22 23.14 -13.87 -62.87
C SER A 22 24.13 -14.78 -62.07
N GLY A 23 23.86 -16.02 -61.59
CA GLY A 23 22.69 -16.95 -61.45
C GLY A 23 23.15 -18.45 -61.27
N PRO A 24 22.35 -19.52 -60.96
CA PRO A 24 20.98 -19.67 -60.38
C PRO A 24 20.74 -20.80 -59.30
N ARG A 25 19.58 -20.75 -58.60
CA ARG A 25 18.63 -21.74 -57.97
C ARG A 25 18.92 -23.15 -57.34
N ASP A 26 18.09 -23.41 -56.29
CA ASP A 26 17.37 -24.64 -55.81
C ASP A 26 18.03 -25.80 -54.99
N SER A 27 17.59 -25.97 -53.72
CA SER A 27 16.68 -27.07 -53.27
C SER A 27 16.50 -27.12 -51.73
N SER A 28 15.49 -27.85 -51.24
CA SER A 28 14.90 -27.74 -49.89
C SER A 28 15.00 -29.02 -49.02
N SER A 29 15.03 -28.86 -47.69
CA SER A 29 14.43 -29.83 -46.76
C SER A 29 14.12 -29.21 -45.39
N SER A 30 13.10 -29.74 -44.70
CA SER A 30 12.55 -29.23 -43.45
C SER A 30 12.95 -30.09 -42.23
N SER A 31 13.10 -29.48 -41.05
CA SER A 31 13.03 -30.22 -39.78
C SER A 31 12.58 -29.33 -38.61
N SER A 32 11.88 -29.95 -37.65
CA SER A 32 11.09 -29.33 -36.58
C SER A 32 11.89 -28.87 -35.36
N PRO A 33 11.41 -27.86 -34.59
CA PRO A 33 11.99 -27.50 -33.29
C PRO A 33 11.53 -28.47 -32.19
N ARG A 34 12.44 -29.33 -31.68
CA ARG A 34 12.19 -30.14 -30.47
C ARG A 34 12.69 -29.44 -29.20
N LEU A 35 11.73 -29.12 -28.33
CA LEU A 35 11.80 -29.09 -26.86
C LEU A 35 13.16 -28.76 -26.19
N ARG A 36 13.29 -27.52 -25.70
CA ARG A 36 14.18 -27.19 -24.56
C ARG A 36 13.47 -27.45 -23.22
N VAL A 37 13.22 -28.72 -22.88
CA VAL A 37 12.54 -29.11 -21.62
C VAL A 37 13.50 -29.29 -20.43
N ALA A 38 14.80 -29.43 -20.68
CA ALA A 38 15.81 -29.74 -19.66
C ALA A 38 16.00 -28.70 -18.54
N PHE A 39 15.58 -27.44 -18.73
CA PHE A 39 15.74 -26.37 -17.72
C PHE A 39 14.47 -26.04 -16.92
N ILE A 40 13.31 -26.59 -17.30
CA ILE A 40 12.05 -26.33 -16.60
C ILE A 40 11.84 -27.33 -15.45
N ALA A 41 12.24 -28.58 -15.63
CA ALA A 41 12.07 -29.65 -14.62
C ALA A 41 12.69 -29.35 -13.24
N PRO A 42 13.97 -28.89 -13.10
CA PRO A 42 14.53 -28.61 -11.78
C PRO A 42 13.89 -27.37 -11.12
N LEU A 43 13.46 -26.38 -11.91
CA LEU A 43 12.77 -25.19 -11.40
C LEU A 43 11.36 -25.52 -10.90
N LEU A 44 10.62 -26.37 -11.61
CA LEU A 44 9.33 -26.89 -11.15
C LEU A 44 9.50 -27.75 -9.89
N LEU A 45 10.54 -28.58 -9.79
CA LEU A 45 10.78 -29.41 -8.62
C LEU A 45 11.13 -28.56 -7.38
N LEU A 46 11.89 -27.47 -7.54
CA LEU A 46 12.14 -26.49 -6.48
C LEU A 46 10.86 -25.74 -6.07
N LEU A 47 9.99 -25.37 -7.01
CA LEU A 47 8.67 -24.78 -6.72
C LEU A 47 7.74 -25.78 -6.01
N ILE A 48 7.77 -27.07 -6.38
CA ILE A 48 7.00 -28.13 -5.73
C ILE A 48 7.53 -28.39 -4.32
N LEU A 49 8.85 -28.44 -4.12
CA LEU A 49 9.44 -28.59 -2.77
C LEU A 49 9.21 -27.35 -1.89
N ALA A 50 9.29 -26.14 -2.45
CA ALA A 50 8.95 -24.91 -1.74
C ALA A 50 7.47 -24.88 -1.33
N THR A 51 6.55 -25.26 -2.24
CA THR A 51 5.13 -25.35 -1.91
C THR A 51 4.80 -26.48 -0.93
N LEU A 52 5.49 -27.63 -0.98
CA LEU A 52 5.35 -28.71 0.01
C LEU A 52 5.91 -28.32 1.40
N HIS A 53 7.02 -27.57 1.47
CA HIS A 53 7.47 -27.00 2.74
C HIS A 53 6.52 -25.90 3.27
N PHE A 54 5.91 -25.11 2.38
CA PHE A 54 4.94 -24.08 2.76
C PHE A 54 3.62 -24.69 3.24
N THR A 55 3.10 -25.74 2.59
CA THR A 55 1.91 -26.46 3.06
C THR A 55 2.19 -27.32 4.30
N GLY A 56 3.40 -27.87 4.43
CA GLY A 56 3.83 -28.61 5.62
C GLY A 56 3.94 -27.76 6.90
N HIS A 57 4.16 -26.45 6.77
CA HIS A 57 4.10 -25.50 7.90
C HIS A 57 2.69 -24.97 8.18
N LEU A 58 1.71 -25.20 7.30
CA LEU A 58 0.30 -24.80 7.46
C LEU A 58 -0.56 -25.91 8.09
N SER A 59 -0.06 -26.58 9.14
CA SER A 59 -0.88 -27.42 10.03
C SER A 59 -0.23 -27.65 11.40
N ARG A 60 -0.02 -26.55 12.13
CA ARG A 60 -0.06 -26.54 13.60
C ARG A 60 -0.47 -25.14 14.05
N SER A 61 -1.76 -24.96 14.31
CA SER A 61 -2.22 -23.84 15.14
C SER A 61 -1.41 -23.87 16.44
N PRO A 62 -0.84 -22.74 16.89
CA PRO A 62 -0.34 -22.63 18.25
C PRO A 62 -1.45 -23.04 19.23
N PRO A 63 -1.12 -23.55 20.44
CA PRO A 63 -2.12 -23.62 21.50
C PRO A 63 -2.75 -22.22 21.67
N HIS A 64 -4.05 -22.21 22.02
CA HIS A 64 -4.92 -21.03 22.03
C HIS A 64 -4.18 -19.70 22.32
N PRO A 65 -4.40 -18.63 21.53
CA PRO A 65 -3.80 -17.34 21.83
C PRO A 65 -4.18 -16.94 23.26
N GLU A 66 -3.18 -16.84 24.14
CA GLU A 66 -3.41 -16.45 25.52
C GLU A 66 -4.14 -15.11 25.53
N ALA A 67 -5.26 -15.05 26.26
CA ALA A 67 -6.03 -13.83 26.37
C ALA A 67 -5.12 -12.71 26.90
N PRO A 68 -5.10 -11.51 26.28
CA PRO A 68 -4.20 -10.45 26.70
C PRO A 68 -4.38 -10.14 28.18
N GLN A 69 -3.28 -9.98 28.91
CA GLN A 69 -3.33 -9.67 30.34
C GLN A 69 -4.07 -8.35 30.54
N THR A 70 -5.07 -8.32 31.41
CA THR A 70 -5.87 -7.12 31.63
C THR A 70 -5.38 -6.30 32.82
N THR A 71 -5.72 -5.01 32.81
CA THR A 71 -5.52 -4.08 33.92
C THR A 71 -6.68 -3.08 33.98
N PRO A 72 -7.14 -2.67 35.18
CA PRO A 72 -8.24 -1.71 35.28
C PRO A 72 -7.87 -0.32 34.74
N LEU A 73 -6.57 0.04 34.76
CA LEU A 73 -6.08 1.36 34.37
C LEU A 73 -5.62 1.40 32.90
N SER A 74 -5.91 2.50 32.21
CA SER A 74 -5.39 2.79 30.87
C SER A 74 -3.87 3.07 30.88
N ILE A 75 -3.25 3.12 29.70
CA ILE A 75 -1.83 3.51 29.56
C ILE A 75 -1.55 4.94 30.06
N TYR A 76 -2.55 5.84 29.98
CA TYR A 76 -2.45 7.21 30.46
C TYR A 76 -2.50 7.28 31.99
N GLU A 77 -3.46 6.59 32.63
CA GLU A 77 -3.59 6.53 34.09
C GLU A 77 -2.40 5.82 34.76
N ARG A 78 -1.68 4.97 34.01
CA ARG A 78 -0.43 4.34 34.46
C ARG A 78 0.83 5.15 34.15
N GLY A 79 0.73 6.32 33.52
CA GLY A 79 1.88 7.18 33.21
C GLY A 79 2.87 6.58 32.21
N LEU A 80 2.43 5.65 31.35
CA LEU A 80 3.28 4.96 30.38
C LEU A 80 3.47 5.74 29.06
N VAL A 81 2.65 6.78 28.83
CA VAL A 81 2.77 7.67 27.67
C VAL A 81 3.70 8.84 28.04
N LYS A 82 5.00 8.69 27.73
CA LYS A 82 6.08 9.61 28.11
C LYS A 82 7.27 9.48 27.15
N LEU A 83 8.16 10.49 27.16
CA LEU A 83 9.38 10.50 26.34
C LEU A 83 10.47 9.58 26.92
N GLU A 84 10.64 9.58 28.24
CA GLU A 84 11.62 8.72 28.91
C GLU A 84 11.05 7.32 29.19
N ILE A 85 11.22 6.41 28.22
CA ILE A 85 10.75 5.02 28.28
C ILE A 85 11.93 4.04 28.15
N SER A 86 11.86 2.91 28.88
CA SER A 86 12.94 1.91 28.89
C SER A 86 12.50 0.58 28.27
N SER A 87 13.45 -0.16 27.69
CA SER A 87 13.24 -1.51 27.19
C SER A 87 12.57 -2.42 28.22
N ARG A 88 12.96 -2.32 29.50
CA ARG A 88 12.36 -3.10 30.59
C ARG A 88 10.88 -2.76 30.83
N GLU A 89 10.50 -1.50 30.70
CA GLU A 89 9.11 -1.07 30.88
C GLU A 89 8.24 -1.57 29.72
N ILE A 90 8.72 -1.45 28.48
CA ILE A 90 8.03 -2.00 27.30
C ILE A 90 7.85 -3.51 27.45
N LEU A 91 8.90 -4.26 27.81
CA LEU A 91 8.84 -5.72 28.00
C LEU A 91 7.89 -6.14 29.12
N ALA A 92 7.69 -5.32 30.16
CA ALA A 92 6.73 -5.61 31.24
C ALA A 92 5.26 -5.31 30.86
N GLU A 93 5.04 -4.41 29.89
CA GLU A 93 3.74 -3.76 29.66
C GLU A 93 3.13 -4.02 28.27
N HIS A 94 3.90 -4.36 27.25
CA HIS A 94 3.41 -4.47 25.86
C HIS A 94 2.29 -5.51 25.65
N GLY A 95 2.23 -6.54 26.50
CA GLY A 95 1.20 -7.57 26.48
C GLY A 95 -0.08 -7.21 27.27
N ARG A 96 -0.10 -6.07 27.98
CA ARG A 96 -1.17 -5.68 28.89
C ARG A 96 -2.13 -4.68 28.25
N VAL A 97 -3.42 -4.95 28.37
CA VAL A 97 -4.51 -4.12 27.82
C VAL A 97 -5.45 -3.65 28.93
N SER A 98 -6.10 -2.49 28.75
CA SER A 98 -7.13 -2.07 29.71
C SER A 98 -8.33 -3.03 29.66
N GLU A 99 -8.92 -3.34 30.81
CA GLU A 99 -10.18 -4.10 30.94
C GLU A 99 -11.30 -3.46 30.10
N ASN A 100 -11.37 -2.12 30.13
CA ASN A 100 -12.31 -1.35 29.33
C ASN A 100 -11.83 -1.23 27.86
N ARG A 101 -11.94 -2.35 27.16
CA ARG A 101 -11.66 -2.47 25.73
C ARG A 101 -12.66 -1.69 24.87
N SER A 102 -13.89 -1.47 25.35
CA SER A 102 -14.93 -0.81 24.57
C SER A 102 -14.78 0.72 24.47
N ARG A 103 -14.25 1.38 25.50
CA ARG A 103 -14.05 2.85 25.53
C ARG A 103 -13.17 3.34 24.39
N ARG A 104 -13.72 4.23 23.57
CA ARG A 104 -13.01 4.91 22.49
C ARG A 104 -12.54 6.29 22.97
N HIS A 105 -11.23 6.53 22.89
CA HIS A 105 -10.61 7.80 23.33
C HIS A 105 -10.45 8.82 22.18
N PHE A 106 -10.42 8.35 20.93
CA PHE A 106 -10.31 9.18 19.74
C PHE A 106 -11.67 9.19 19.00
N PRO A 107 -12.39 10.33 18.95
CA PRO A 107 -13.77 10.37 18.46
C PRO A 107 -13.89 10.35 16.93
N ASN A 108 -12.85 10.77 16.20
CA ASN A 108 -12.85 10.84 14.74
C ASN A 108 -12.68 9.44 14.12
N PRO A 109 -13.17 9.20 12.88
CA PRO A 109 -13.08 7.90 12.22
C PRO A 109 -11.68 7.25 12.26
N VAL A 110 -11.66 5.92 12.40
CA VAL A 110 -10.44 5.11 12.45
C VAL A 110 -10.58 3.95 11.46
N LEU A 111 -9.68 3.89 10.49
CA LEU A 111 -9.53 2.83 9.51
C LEU A 111 -8.34 1.95 9.90
N ALA A 112 -8.56 0.65 10.07
CA ALA A 112 -7.49 -0.32 10.33
C ALA A 112 -7.34 -1.30 9.17
N TYR A 113 -6.11 -1.47 8.67
CA TYR A 113 -5.80 -2.51 7.68
C TYR A 113 -5.48 -3.85 8.35
N VAL A 114 -6.00 -4.94 7.81
CA VAL A 114 -5.75 -6.32 8.29
C VAL A 114 -5.19 -7.15 7.16
N THR A 115 -4.05 -7.82 7.37
CA THR A 115 -3.31 -8.53 6.31
C THR A 115 -3.28 -10.04 6.55
N PRO A 116 -3.50 -10.90 5.53
CA PRO A 116 -3.41 -12.36 5.65
C PRO A 116 -2.08 -12.86 6.25
N TRP A 117 -0.96 -12.22 5.91
CA TRP A 117 0.36 -12.59 6.40
C TRP A 117 0.67 -12.17 7.84
N ASN A 118 -0.18 -11.35 8.48
CA ASN A 118 -0.12 -11.03 9.91
C ASN A 118 -1.43 -11.43 10.61
N SER A 119 -1.71 -12.73 10.67
CA SER A 119 -2.99 -13.30 11.12
C SER A 119 -3.49 -12.82 12.49
N LYS A 120 -2.60 -12.43 13.42
CA LYS A 120 -3.00 -11.80 14.70
C LYS A 120 -3.87 -10.55 14.51
N GLY A 121 -3.76 -9.85 13.38
CA GLY A 121 -4.59 -8.69 13.04
C GLY A 121 -6.09 -9.00 12.99
N TYR A 122 -6.49 -10.21 12.60
CA TYR A 122 -7.90 -10.62 12.55
C TYR A 122 -8.50 -10.70 13.96
N ASP A 123 -7.76 -11.24 14.93
CA ASP A 123 -8.18 -11.32 16.32
C ASP A 123 -8.15 -9.94 17.00
N MET A 124 -7.14 -9.11 16.72
CA MET A 124 -7.05 -7.76 17.27
C MET A 124 -8.17 -6.85 16.75
N ALA A 125 -8.53 -6.95 15.47
CA ALA A 125 -9.63 -6.19 14.88
C ALA A 125 -10.97 -6.50 15.58
N LYS A 126 -11.22 -7.78 15.92
CA LYS A 126 -12.39 -8.20 16.69
C LYS A 126 -12.34 -7.74 18.15
N LEU A 127 -11.20 -7.96 18.81
CA LEU A 127 -10.97 -7.60 20.21
C LEU A 127 -11.17 -6.10 20.49
N PHE A 128 -10.90 -5.26 19.50
CA PHE A 128 -10.97 -3.80 19.60
C PHE A 128 -11.97 -3.16 18.62
N SER A 129 -12.92 -3.92 18.07
CA SER A 129 -13.85 -3.46 17.02
C SER A 129 -14.52 -2.12 17.36
N THR A 130 -15.03 -1.94 18.59
CA THR A 130 -15.69 -0.70 19.00
C THR A 130 -14.77 0.54 19.06
N LYS A 131 -13.44 0.37 18.94
CA LYS A 131 -12.48 1.48 18.78
C LYS A 131 -12.27 1.85 17.30
N LEU A 132 -12.66 0.97 16.36
CA LEU A 132 -12.45 1.06 14.92
C LEU A 132 -13.78 1.35 14.21
N THR A 133 -13.85 2.40 13.41
CA THR A 133 -15.05 2.66 12.59
C THR A 133 -15.03 1.83 11.31
N HIS A 134 -13.84 1.58 10.75
CA HIS A 134 -13.64 0.82 9.52
C HIS A 134 -12.52 -0.21 9.70
N VAL A 135 -12.72 -1.40 9.15
CA VAL A 135 -11.70 -2.45 9.01
C VAL A 135 -11.57 -2.79 7.52
N SER A 136 -10.36 -2.65 6.99
CA SER A 136 -10.04 -2.95 5.60
C SER A 136 -9.16 -4.20 5.51
N PRO A 137 -9.76 -5.39 5.28
CA PRO A 137 -8.97 -6.56 4.97
C PRO A 137 -8.26 -6.40 3.61
N VAL A 138 -6.97 -6.72 3.60
CA VAL A 138 -6.09 -6.64 2.43
C VAL A 138 -6.14 -7.98 1.71
N TRP A 139 -7.19 -8.16 0.91
CA TRP A 139 -7.48 -9.43 0.22
C TRP A 139 -7.37 -9.36 -1.29
N TYR A 140 -7.72 -8.22 -1.91
CA TYR A 140 -8.09 -8.18 -3.32
C TYR A 140 -7.10 -7.42 -4.20
N ASP A 141 -6.83 -8.00 -5.38
CA ASP A 141 -6.16 -7.33 -6.49
C ASP A 141 -7.07 -7.34 -7.72
N LEU A 142 -7.24 -6.21 -8.38
CA LEU A 142 -7.88 -6.14 -9.70
C LEU A 142 -6.78 -6.12 -10.77
N LYS A 143 -6.62 -7.23 -11.48
CA LYS A 143 -5.53 -7.55 -12.40
C LYS A 143 -5.98 -7.66 -13.85
N SER A 144 -5.01 -7.73 -14.76
CA SER A 144 -5.21 -8.02 -16.18
C SER A 144 -4.85 -9.46 -16.52
N ASP A 145 -5.82 -10.23 -17.03
CA ASP A 145 -5.61 -11.53 -17.67
C ASP A 145 -5.65 -11.33 -19.20
N GLY A 146 -4.49 -11.02 -19.78
CA GLY A 146 -4.42 -10.48 -21.14
C GLY A 146 -5.26 -9.21 -21.29
N ASP A 147 -6.20 -9.22 -22.24
CA ASP A 147 -7.18 -8.14 -22.48
C ASP A 147 -8.39 -8.15 -21.49
N LYS A 148 -8.46 -9.11 -20.56
CA LYS A 148 -9.55 -9.21 -19.58
C LYS A 148 -9.16 -8.59 -18.25
N LEU A 149 -10.17 -8.25 -17.45
CA LEU A 149 -10.02 -7.79 -16.08
C LEU A 149 -10.55 -8.87 -15.13
N VAL A 150 -9.77 -9.20 -14.11
CA VAL A 150 -10.08 -10.23 -13.12
C VAL A 150 -9.83 -9.65 -11.73
N LEU A 151 -10.82 -9.78 -10.85
CA LEU A 151 -10.62 -9.56 -9.41
C LEU A 151 -10.12 -10.87 -8.83
N GLU A 152 -8.96 -10.86 -8.18
CA GLU A 152 -8.39 -11.99 -7.45
C GLU A 152 -8.49 -11.76 -5.94
N GLY A 153 -8.33 -12.81 -5.14
CA GLY A 153 -8.28 -12.71 -3.67
C GLY A 153 -9.48 -13.29 -2.92
N GLN A 154 -10.55 -13.71 -3.62
CA GLN A 154 -11.79 -14.23 -3.04
C GLN A 154 -11.59 -15.42 -2.08
N HIS A 155 -10.49 -16.16 -2.21
CA HIS A 155 -10.13 -17.27 -1.33
C HIS A 155 -9.82 -16.84 0.11
N ASN A 156 -9.55 -15.56 0.36
CA ASN A 156 -9.32 -14.99 1.69
C ASN A 156 -10.63 -14.56 2.40
N TYR A 157 -11.77 -14.59 1.72
CA TYR A 157 -13.05 -14.15 2.29
C TYR A 157 -13.52 -15.08 3.42
N ASP A 158 -13.61 -14.52 4.63
CA ASP A 158 -14.23 -15.16 5.79
C ASP A 158 -15.54 -14.44 6.15
N ALA A 159 -16.67 -15.06 5.79
CA ALA A 159 -18.00 -14.51 6.06
C ALA A 159 -18.30 -14.40 7.58
N GLY A 160 -17.73 -15.28 8.40
CA GLY A 160 -17.92 -15.28 9.85
C GLY A 160 -17.21 -14.10 10.48
N TRP A 161 -15.94 -13.88 10.12
CA TRP A 161 -15.15 -12.73 10.60
C TRP A 161 -15.76 -11.38 10.17
N VAL A 162 -16.25 -11.29 8.92
CA VAL A 162 -16.95 -10.09 8.42
C VAL A 162 -18.20 -9.80 9.24
N SER A 163 -19.05 -10.82 9.45
CA SER A 163 -20.28 -10.66 10.23
C SER A 163 -20.03 -10.35 11.71
N GLU A 164 -18.95 -10.87 12.31
CA GLU A 164 -18.56 -10.61 13.69
C GLU A 164 -18.12 -9.14 13.87
N LEU A 165 -17.37 -8.58 12.93
CA LEU A 165 -16.98 -7.16 12.93
C LEU A 165 -18.15 -6.21 12.74
N GLN A 166 -19.06 -6.52 11.80
CA GLN A 166 -20.27 -5.73 11.54
C GLN A 166 -21.22 -5.74 12.75
N GLY A 167 -21.35 -6.87 13.45
CA GLY A 167 -22.03 -6.95 14.74
C GLY A 167 -21.34 -6.13 15.84
N GLY A 168 -20.01 -5.97 15.75
CA GLY A 168 -19.15 -5.17 16.63
C GLY A 168 -19.07 -3.68 16.29
N VAL A 169 -20.00 -3.14 15.50
CA VAL A 169 -20.11 -1.75 15.00
C VAL A 169 -19.02 -1.24 14.05
N SER A 170 -18.08 -2.09 13.62
CA SER A 170 -17.10 -1.73 12.59
C SER A 170 -17.60 -2.05 11.19
N LEU A 171 -17.32 -1.16 10.24
CA LEU A 171 -17.64 -1.34 8.83
C LEU A 171 -16.53 -2.14 8.15
N VAL A 172 -16.89 -3.09 7.30
CA VAL A 172 -15.90 -3.89 6.56
C VAL A 172 -15.78 -3.36 5.13
N VAL A 173 -14.62 -2.76 4.84
CA VAL A 173 -14.32 -2.04 3.59
C VAL A 173 -13.03 -2.57 2.95
N PRO A 174 -13.04 -3.75 2.30
CA PRO A 174 -11.82 -4.41 1.83
C PRO A 174 -10.96 -3.56 0.90
N ARG A 175 -9.64 -3.73 0.99
CA ARG A 175 -8.70 -3.08 0.09
C ARG A 175 -8.66 -3.82 -1.24
N VAL A 176 -8.88 -3.09 -2.33
CA VAL A 176 -8.62 -3.53 -3.72
C VAL A 176 -7.40 -2.77 -4.24
N VAL A 177 -6.33 -3.48 -4.58
CA VAL A 177 -5.19 -2.90 -5.31
C VAL A 177 -5.47 -2.97 -6.81
N LEU A 178 -5.29 -1.86 -7.51
CA LEU A 178 -5.45 -1.80 -8.96
C LEU A 178 -4.13 -2.14 -9.67
N GLU A 179 -3.88 -3.42 -9.87
CA GLU A 179 -2.69 -3.92 -10.58
C GLU A 179 -2.88 -4.06 -12.10
N ALA A 180 -4.12 -3.96 -12.60
CA ALA A 180 -4.46 -4.07 -14.01
C ALA A 180 -3.68 -3.06 -14.88
N PHE A 181 -3.18 -3.52 -16.03
CA PHE A 181 -2.43 -2.68 -16.96
C PHE A 181 -3.30 -1.48 -17.41
N PRO A 182 -2.81 -0.23 -17.30
CA PRO A 182 -3.60 0.95 -17.65
C PRO A 182 -4.15 0.96 -19.08
N GLY A 183 -3.42 0.38 -20.04
CA GLY A 183 -3.90 0.22 -21.42
C GLY A 183 -5.13 -0.69 -21.57
N VAL A 184 -5.24 -1.72 -20.73
CA VAL A 184 -6.39 -2.65 -20.69
C VAL A 184 -7.57 -2.00 -19.99
N LEU A 185 -7.32 -1.30 -18.88
CA LEU A 185 -8.33 -0.70 -18.02
C LEU A 185 -8.86 0.65 -18.53
N LEU A 186 -7.98 1.66 -18.67
CA LEU A 186 -8.37 3.06 -18.77
C LEU A 186 -8.82 3.45 -20.18
N LEU A 187 -8.20 2.91 -21.23
CA LEU A 187 -8.44 3.39 -22.61
C LEU A 187 -9.84 3.07 -23.14
N LYS A 188 -10.47 1.97 -22.69
CA LYS A 188 -11.77 1.50 -23.20
C LYS A 188 -12.86 1.75 -22.14
N LYS A 189 -13.91 2.51 -22.46
CA LYS A 189 -15.07 2.72 -21.57
C LYS A 189 -15.68 1.41 -21.06
N LYS A 190 -15.74 0.38 -21.92
CA LYS A 190 -16.20 -0.97 -21.55
C LYS A 190 -15.33 -1.63 -20.47
N SER A 191 -14.01 -1.45 -20.52
CA SER A 191 -13.09 -1.95 -19.50
C SER A 191 -13.24 -1.21 -18.18
N ARG A 192 -13.33 0.13 -18.20
CA ARG A 192 -13.59 0.95 -17.01
C ARG A 192 -14.88 0.52 -16.31
N ASN A 193 -15.98 0.38 -17.07
CA ASN A 193 -17.24 -0.15 -16.54
C ASN A 193 -17.08 -1.56 -15.96
N LYS A 194 -16.40 -2.49 -16.67
CA LYS A 194 -16.22 -3.86 -16.19
C LYS A 194 -15.41 -3.95 -14.88
N ALA A 195 -14.42 -3.08 -14.69
CA ALA A 195 -13.71 -2.95 -13.41
C ALA A 195 -14.64 -2.52 -12.27
N ILE A 196 -15.46 -1.49 -12.50
CA ILE A 196 -16.46 -1.01 -11.53
C ILE A 196 -17.46 -2.14 -11.21
N ASP A 197 -17.99 -2.81 -12.24
CA ASP A 197 -18.93 -3.93 -12.09
C ASP A 197 -18.36 -5.07 -11.23
N LEU A 198 -17.05 -5.37 -11.36
CA LEU A 198 -16.37 -6.38 -10.56
C LEU A 198 -16.28 -5.97 -9.08
N ILE A 199 -15.80 -4.76 -8.80
CA ILE A 199 -15.63 -4.24 -7.43
C ILE A 199 -16.98 -4.12 -6.72
N VAL A 200 -17.96 -3.46 -7.36
CA VAL A 200 -19.30 -3.23 -6.80
C VAL A 200 -20.07 -4.55 -6.61
N SER A 201 -19.89 -5.51 -7.51
CA SER A 201 -20.51 -6.83 -7.35
C SER A 201 -19.89 -7.62 -6.20
N GLU A 202 -18.57 -7.63 -6.04
CA GLU A 202 -17.95 -8.29 -4.88
C GLU A 202 -18.47 -7.68 -3.56
N CYS A 203 -18.58 -6.35 -3.46
CA CYS A 203 -19.15 -5.68 -2.28
C CYS A 203 -20.59 -6.14 -1.98
N ARG A 204 -21.46 -6.11 -3.00
CA ARG A 204 -22.86 -6.53 -2.89
C ARG A 204 -23.02 -8.02 -2.57
N ASP A 205 -22.23 -8.87 -3.22
CA ASP A 205 -22.39 -10.33 -3.16
C ASP A 205 -21.71 -10.95 -1.92
N LYS A 206 -20.77 -10.23 -1.29
CA LYS A 206 -20.13 -10.59 -0.02
C LYS A 206 -20.70 -9.87 1.22
N GLY A 207 -21.51 -8.83 1.02
CA GLY A 207 -22.10 -8.04 2.09
C GLY A 207 -21.13 -7.05 2.75
N TYR A 208 -20.11 -6.58 2.03
CA TYR A 208 -19.21 -5.53 2.53
C TYR A 208 -19.92 -4.17 2.59
N ASP A 209 -19.49 -3.32 3.51
CA ASP A 209 -20.04 -1.97 3.69
C ASP A 209 -19.50 -0.97 2.67
N GLY A 210 -18.46 -1.33 1.92
CA GLY A 210 -17.78 -0.46 0.98
C GLY A 210 -16.45 -1.04 0.49
N VAL A 211 -15.57 -0.18 -0.02
CA VAL A 211 -14.25 -0.56 -0.54
C VAL A 211 -13.21 0.53 -0.28
N VAL A 212 -11.96 0.10 -0.06
CA VAL A 212 -10.77 0.97 -0.11
C VAL A 212 -10.04 0.70 -1.44
N LEU A 213 -9.91 1.68 -2.33
CA LEU A 213 -9.16 1.52 -3.60
C LEU A 213 -7.75 2.09 -3.48
N GLU A 214 -6.76 1.28 -3.85
CA GLU A 214 -5.37 1.70 -4.04
C GLU A 214 -4.96 1.60 -5.51
N SER A 215 -4.82 2.76 -6.17
CA SER A 215 -4.40 2.83 -7.58
C SER A 215 -3.33 3.87 -7.88
N TRP A 216 -3.20 4.93 -7.06
CA TRP A 216 -2.33 6.06 -7.36
C TRP A 216 -0.85 5.67 -7.53
N SER A 217 -0.31 4.85 -6.62
CA SER A 217 1.07 4.36 -6.67
C SER A 217 1.36 3.55 -7.94
N ARG A 218 0.42 2.71 -8.37
CA ARG A 218 0.53 1.91 -9.60
C ARG A 218 0.42 2.78 -10.85
N TRP A 219 -0.48 3.76 -10.86
CA TRP A 219 -0.58 4.74 -11.94
C TRP A 219 0.68 5.60 -12.09
N ALA A 220 1.30 6.02 -10.98
CA ALA A 220 2.61 6.69 -11.01
C ALA A 220 3.67 5.78 -11.64
N ALA A 221 3.78 4.52 -11.18
CA ALA A 221 4.75 3.56 -11.69
C ALA A 221 4.59 3.23 -13.19
N TYR A 222 3.37 3.29 -13.72
CA TYR A 222 3.08 3.10 -15.15
C TYR A 222 3.11 4.41 -15.99
N GLY A 223 3.47 5.56 -15.40
CA GLY A 223 3.52 6.85 -16.11
C GLY A 223 2.14 7.43 -16.48
N VAL A 224 1.05 6.87 -15.94
CA VAL A 224 -0.34 7.33 -16.18
C VAL A 224 -0.54 8.77 -15.71
N LEU A 225 0.18 9.18 -14.67
CA LEU A 225 0.03 10.49 -14.04
C LEU A 225 0.87 11.60 -14.70
N ASP A 226 1.78 11.24 -15.63
CA ASP A 226 2.56 12.18 -16.44
C ASP A 226 1.79 12.70 -17.65
N ASP A 227 0.87 11.88 -18.17
CA ASP A 227 -0.01 12.21 -19.30
C ASP A 227 -1.33 12.82 -18.79
N PRO A 228 -1.68 14.06 -19.16
CA PRO A 228 -2.90 14.73 -18.67
C PRO A 228 -4.21 14.01 -19.02
N GLU A 229 -4.29 13.37 -20.19
CA GLU A 229 -5.48 12.66 -20.63
C GLU A 229 -5.64 11.33 -19.88
N LEU A 230 -4.53 10.61 -19.66
CA LEU A 230 -4.54 9.38 -18.85
C LEU A 230 -4.84 9.69 -17.37
N ARG A 231 -4.27 10.76 -16.79
CA ARG A 231 -4.65 11.22 -15.43
C ARG A 231 -6.13 11.58 -15.38
N HIS A 232 -6.65 12.29 -16.38
CA HIS A 232 -8.07 12.63 -16.43
C HIS A 232 -8.96 11.39 -16.50
N LEU A 233 -8.61 10.39 -17.33
CA LEU A 233 -9.34 9.11 -17.40
C LEU A 233 -9.26 8.31 -16.09
N ALA A 234 -8.14 8.39 -15.37
CA ALA A 234 -7.95 7.75 -14.08
C ALA A 234 -8.82 8.39 -12.98
N LEU A 235 -8.85 9.73 -12.92
CA LEU A 235 -9.73 10.48 -12.00
C LEU A 235 -11.21 10.29 -12.33
N GLN A 236 -11.59 10.26 -13.62
CA GLN A 236 -12.93 9.89 -14.05
C GLN A 236 -13.33 8.47 -13.63
N PHE A 237 -12.38 7.51 -13.64
CA PHE A 237 -12.63 6.16 -13.16
C PHE A 237 -12.91 6.14 -11.66
N VAL A 238 -12.13 6.85 -10.84
CA VAL A 238 -12.35 6.97 -9.39
C VAL A 238 -13.73 7.57 -9.10
N LYS A 239 -14.06 8.72 -9.72
CA LYS A 239 -15.41 9.33 -9.60
C LYS A 239 -16.51 8.33 -9.93
N LYS A 240 -16.40 7.66 -11.09
CA LYS A 240 -17.47 6.79 -11.57
C LYS A 240 -17.63 5.53 -10.71
N LEU A 241 -16.56 5.04 -10.08
CA LEU A 241 -16.64 3.99 -9.07
C LEU A 241 -17.43 4.50 -7.85
N GLY A 242 -17.07 5.66 -7.31
CA GLY A 242 -17.76 6.34 -6.22
C GLY A 242 -19.26 6.51 -6.46
N ASP A 243 -19.64 7.18 -7.56
CA ASP A 243 -21.05 7.36 -7.95
C ASP A 243 -21.83 6.03 -8.01
N THR A 244 -21.15 4.94 -8.37
CA THR A 244 -21.78 3.61 -8.54
C THR A 244 -21.90 2.88 -7.21
N LEU A 245 -20.93 3.02 -6.29
CA LEU A 245 -21.02 2.56 -4.91
C LEU A 245 -22.13 3.33 -4.15
N HIS A 246 -22.15 4.66 -4.30
CA HIS A 246 -23.13 5.57 -3.70
C HIS A 246 -24.57 5.35 -4.17
N SER A 247 -24.75 4.90 -5.42
CA SER A 247 -26.07 4.51 -5.93
C SER A 247 -26.44 3.03 -5.69
N THR A 248 -25.50 2.20 -5.22
CA THR A 248 -25.74 0.79 -4.93
C THR A 248 -26.33 0.62 -3.52
N ARG A 249 -27.60 0.25 -3.45
CA ARG A 249 -28.27 -0.09 -2.18
C ARG A 249 -28.05 -1.55 -1.81
N LEU A 250 -27.55 -1.80 -0.61
CA LEU A 250 -27.60 -3.12 0.02
C LEU A 250 -28.99 -3.38 0.60
N LYS A 251 -29.53 -4.59 0.38
CA LYS A 251 -30.83 -4.99 0.95
C LYS A 251 -30.82 -5.20 2.47
N SER A 252 -29.62 -5.30 3.07
CA SER A 252 -29.42 -5.69 4.47
C SER A 252 -28.66 -4.66 5.31
N SER A 253 -28.26 -3.51 4.74
CA SER A 253 -27.57 -2.46 5.50
C SER A 253 -28.57 -1.43 6.03
N THR A 254 -28.29 -0.88 7.21
CA THR A 254 -28.98 0.29 7.75
C THR A 254 -28.56 1.59 7.04
N ARG A 255 -27.60 1.51 6.12
CA ARG A 255 -27.04 2.64 5.37
C ARG A 255 -27.57 2.70 3.94
N ASN A 256 -27.63 3.91 3.40
CA ASN A 256 -28.21 4.18 2.09
C ASN A 256 -27.29 3.85 0.90
N HIS A 257 -26.00 3.60 1.16
CA HIS A 257 -24.97 3.35 0.13
C HIS A 257 -23.85 2.43 0.63
N LEU A 258 -23.01 1.97 -0.31
CA LEU A 258 -21.66 1.46 -0.05
C LEU A 258 -20.66 2.61 0.09
N GLU A 259 -19.80 2.57 1.09
CA GLU A 259 -18.72 3.56 1.28
C GLU A 259 -17.57 3.39 0.28
N PHE A 260 -16.89 4.49 -0.03
CA PHE A 260 -15.71 4.50 -0.86
C PHE A 260 -14.57 5.34 -0.25
N ILE A 261 -13.48 4.67 0.12
CA ILE A 261 -12.26 5.32 0.61
C ILE A 261 -11.17 5.19 -0.46
N TYR A 262 -10.43 6.26 -0.71
CA TYR A 262 -9.36 6.29 -1.71
C TYR A 262 -7.97 6.43 -1.08
N VAL A 263 -7.01 5.57 -1.44
CA VAL A 263 -5.64 5.63 -0.91
C VAL A 263 -4.83 6.68 -1.67
N ILE A 264 -4.22 7.62 -0.93
CA ILE A 264 -3.41 8.71 -1.48
C ILE A 264 -2.01 8.75 -0.84
N PRO A 265 -0.94 9.01 -1.61
CA PRO A 265 0.40 9.19 -1.06
C PRO A 265 0.49 10.54 -0.33
N ALA A 266 1.33 10.61 0.70
CA ALA A 266 1.68 11.89 1.30
C ALA A 266 2.63 12.71 0.39
N PRO A 267 2.42 14.04 0.26
CA PRO A 267 3.36 14.92 -0.44
C PRO A 267 4.78 14.81 0.10
N ARG A 268 5.77 14.85 -0.80
CA ARG A 268 7.19 14.82 -0.46
C ARG A 268 7.65 16.16 0.13
N MET A 269 8.68 16.14 0.97
CA MET A 269 9.19 17.35 1.65
C MET A 269 9.64 18.47 0.71
N GLN A 270 10.07 18.13 -0.52
CA GLN A 270 10.47 19.06 -1.56
C GLN A 270 9.29 19.74 -2.29
N GLY A 271 8.05 19.41 -1.92
CA GLY A 271 6.83 19.86 -2.58
C GLY A 271 6.31 18.89 -3.65
N LEU A 272 5.16 19.25 -4.22
CA LEU A 272 4.47 18.45 -5.24
C LEU A 272 5.21 18.47 -6.58
N ASN A 273 5.32 17.29 -7.20
CA ASN A 273 5.59 17.13 -8.63
C ASN A 273 4.29 16.81 -9.39
N LYS A 274 4.38 16.64 -10.72
CA LYS A 274 3.22 16.36 -11.58
C LYS A 274 2.49 15.04 -11.26
N GLN A 275 3.20 14.00 -10.85
CA GLN A 275 2.67 12.69 -10.46
C GLN A 275 2.13 12.64 -9.03
N ASP A 276 2.49 13.61 -8.17
CA ASP A 276 2.02 13.64 -6.79
C ASP A 276 0.51 13.96 -6.76
N PHE A 277 -0.19 13.49 -5.71
CA PHE A 277 -1.60 13.82 -5.46
C PHE A 277 -1.68 15.21 -4.85
N GLY A 278 -2.44 16.12 -5.46
CA GLY A 278 -2.53 17.53 -5.07
C GLY A 278 -3.90 17.97 -4.56
N PRO A 279 -4.00 19.22 -4.06
CA PRO A 279 -5.28 19.85 -3.68
C PRO A 279 -6.33 19.81 -4.79
N GLU A 280 -5.91 19.93 -6.05
CA GLU A 280 -6.81 19.91 -7.21
C GLU A 280 -7.44 18.53 -7.42
N ASP A 281 -6.68 17.44 -7.20
CA ASP A 281 -7.22 16.07 -7.25
C ASP A 281 -8.14 15.81 -6.05
N LEU A 282 -7.77 16.30 -4.86
CA LEU A 282 -8.57 16.21 -3.63
C LEU A 282 -9.94 16.86 -3.82
N VAL A 283 -9.98 18.14 -4.19
CA VAL A 283 -11.21 18.90 -4.48
C VAL A 283 -11.99 18.24 -5.62
N GLN A 284 -11.31 17.73 -6.65
CA GLN A 284 -11.98 17.04 -7.74
C GLN A 284 -12.66 15.74 -7.29
N LEU A 285 -12.11 14.99 -6.33
CA LEU A 285 -12.65 13.70 -5.89
C LEU A 285 -13.58 13.75 -4.68
N ALA A 286 -13.56 14.83 -3.89
CA ALA A 286 -14.27 14.93 -2.61
C ALA A 286 -15.79 14.64 -2.68
N ASP A 287 -16.48 15.02 -3.76
CA ASP A 287 -17.91 14.73 -3.93
C ASP A 287 -18.25 13.27 -4.28
N SER A 288 -17.23 12.45 -4.60
CA SER A 288 -17.39 11.05 -5.04
C SER A 288 -16.70 10.04 -4.12
N VAL A 289 -16.12 10.46 -2.99
CA VAL A 289 -15.48 9.56 -2.00
C VAL A 289 -15.93 9.93 -0.59
N ASP A 290 -15.97 8.98 0.32
CA ASP A 290 -16.30 9.19 1.74
C ASP A 290 -15.03 9.43 2.60
N GLY A 291 -13.85 9.17 2.04
CA GLY A 291 -12.59 9.37 2.73
C GLY A 291 -11.34 9.20 1.87
N PHE A 292 -10.23 9.74 2.36
CA PHE A 292 -8.90 9.56 1.80
C PHE A 292 -7.98 8.90 2.84
N SER A 293 -7.46 7.71 2.54
CA SER A 293 -6.44 7.03 3.33
C SER A 293 -5.06 7.58 2.97
N LEU A 294 -4.58 8.53 3.76
CA LEU A 294 -3.33 9.25 3.51
C LEU A 294 -2.13 8.49 4.07
N MET A 295 -1.22 8.05 3.21
CA MET A 295 -0.03 7.29 3.58
C MET A 295 1.08 8.20 4.14
N THR A 296 0.91 8.69 5.37
CA THR A 296 1.88 9.48 6.15
C THR A 296 2.89 8.61 6.93
N TYR A 297 3.48 7.63 6.24
CA TYR A 297 4.53 6.74 6.77
C TYR A 297 5.47 6.33 5.62
N ASP A 298 6.48 5.50 5.91
CA ASP A 298 7.58 5.13 5.00
C ASP A 298 8.37 6.35 4.47
N PHE A 299 8.60 7.35 5.34
CA PHE A 299 9.41 8.53 5.03
C PHE A 299 10.87 8.20 4.74
N SER A 300 11.47 7.36 5.59
CA SER A 300 12.82 6.79 5.41
C SER A 300 12.76 5.36 4.89
N GLY A 301 13.87 4.91 4.29
CA GLY A 301 13.98 3.56 3.75
C GLY A 301 15.44 3.08 3.73
N PRO A 302 15.70 1.84 3.27
CA PRO A 302 16.99 1.16 3.42
C PRO A 302 18.24 1.88 2.89
N GLN A 303 18.07 2.82 1.95
CA GLN A 303 19.14 3.63 1.36
C GLN A 303 19.34 5.00 2.05
N ASN A 304 18.38 5.42 2.88
CA ASN A 304 18.45 6.62 3.71
C ASN A 304 17.74 6.33 5.07
N PRO A 305 18.37 5.53 5.95
CA PRO A 305 17.84 5.19 7.27
C PRO A 305 17.48 6.43 8.08
N GLY A 306 16.43 6.32 8.88
CA GLY A 306 15.88 7.43 9.63
C GLY A 306 14.41 7.19 9.98
N PRO A 307 13.68 8.25 10.35
CA PRO A 307 12.34 8.14 10.93
C PRO A 307 11.24 7.75 9.93
N SER A 308 10.23 7.02 10.40
CA SER A 308 9.16 6.42 9.60
C SER A 308 8.08 7.43 9.23
N ALA A 309 7.73 8.35 10.14
CA ALA A 309 6.61 9.26 9.94
C ALA A 309 6.80 10.65 10.60
N PRO A 310 7.87 11.43 10.30
CA PRO A 310 8.22 12.64 11.05
C PRO A 310 7.06 13.61 11.23
N LEU A 311 6.79 14.04 12.47
CA LEU A 311 5.66 14.91 12.80
C LEU A 311 5.66 16.23 12.03
N LYS A 312 6.85 16.77 11.72
CA LYS A 312 7.00 17.96 10.86
C LYS A 312 6.57 17.69 9.41
N TRP A 313 6.94 16.53 8.87
CA TRP A 313 6.54 16.11 7.52
C TRP A 313 5.03 15.89 7.46
N ILE A 314 4.45 15.15 8.41
CA ILE A 314 2.99 14.95 8.52
C ILE A 314 2.23 16.29 8.47
N ARG A 315 2.64 17.25 9.29
CA ARG A 315 2.02 18.59 9.31
C ARG A 315 2.16 19.32 7.98
N GLN A 316 3.32 19.21 7.33
CA GLN A 316 3.56 19.79 6.01
C GLN A 316 2.67 19.12 4.94
N SER A 317 2.59 17.78 4.91
CA SER A 317 1.73 17.02 4.00
C SER A 317 0.26 17.44 4.10
N LEU A 318 -0.27 17.58 5.31
CA LEU A 318 -1.63 18.08 5.54
C LEU A 318 -1.79 19.53 5.04
N THR A 319 -0.83 20.40 5.30
CA THR A 319 -0.85 21.82 4.87
C THR A 319 -0.71 21.97 3.34
N THR A 320 -0.01 21.03 2.69
CA THR A 320 0.16 20.98 1.23
C THR A 320 -1.08 20.43 0.52
N LEU A 321 -1.84 19.52 1.13
CA LEU A 321 -3.06 18.95 0.55
C LEU A 321 -4.32 19.79 0.83
N LEU A 322 -4.47 20.29 2.05
CA LEU A 322 -5.70 20.93 2.51
C LEU A 322 -5.61 22.46 2.35
N PRO A 323 -6.42 23.10 1.47
CA PRO A 323 -6.45 24.55 1.37
C PRO A 323 -6.86 25.23 2.69
N ALA A 324 -6.49 26.50 2.88
CA ALA A 324 -6.63 27.22 4.15
C ALA A 324 -8.08 27.46 4.66
N LYS A 325 -9.10 27.00 3.92
CA LYS A 325 -10.53 27.03 4.28
C LYS A 325 -11.21 25.69 3.97
N ASP A 326 -10.48 24.59 4.03
CA ASP A 326 -10.96 23.31 3.51
C ASP A 326 -12.00 22.61 4.39
N SER A 327 -13.16 22.35 3.80
CA SER A 327 -14.20 21.50 4.36
C SER A 327 -13.82 20.02 4.36
N ALA A 328 -12.96 19.54 3.45
CA ALA A 328 -12.62 18.12 3.29
C ALA A 328 -11.60 17.59 4.32
N SER A 329 -11.10 18.42 5.24
CA SER A 329 -10.18 18.01 6.31
C SER A 329 -10.70 16.85 7.17
N HIS A 330 -12.02 16.72 7.37
CA HIS A 330 -12.65 15.62 8.09
C HIS A 330 -12.65 14.28 7.33
N MET A 331 -12.34 14.29 6.04
CA MET A 331 -12.27 13.10 5.18
C MET A 331 -10.89 12.44 5.19
N ILE A 332 -9.87 13.08 5.78
CA ILE A 332 -8.50 12.56 5.81
C ILE A 332 -8.33 11.55 6.94
N PHE A 333 -8.17 10.28 6.59
CA PHE A 333 -7.65 9.25 7.47
C PHE A 333 -6.12 9.36 7.48
N LEU A 334 -5.58 10.00 8.53
CA LEU A 334 -4.15 10.12 8.73
C LEU A 334 -3.53 8.75 8.98
N GLY A 335 -2.58 8.34 8.14
CA GLY A 335 -1.88 7.07 8.27
C GLY A 335 -0.91 7.04 9.44
N ILE A 336 -0.94 5.93 10.19
CA ILE A 336 -0.03 5.61 11.30
C ILE A 336 0.48 4.17 11.09
N ASN A 337 1.80 3.97 11.13
CA ASN A 337 2.43 2.66 11.01
C ASN A 337 2.44 1.92 12.36
N PHE A 338 1.96 0.66 12.35
CA PHE A 338 2.09 -0.31 13.45
C PHE A 338 3.21 -1.34 13.18
N TYR A 339 4.19 -0.95 12.37
CA TYR A 339 5.46 -1.62 12.13
C TYR A 339 6.60 -0.60 12.30
N GLY A 340 7.78 -1.06 12.70
CA GLY A 340 9.01 -0.26 12.70
C GLY A 340 9.89 -0.62 11.51
N ASN A 341 11.10 -0.08 11.47
CA ASN A 341 12.12 -0.44 10.48
C ASN A 341 13.45 -0.78 11.17
N ASP A 342 14.08 -1.86 10.71
CA ASP A 342 15.40 -2.33 11.14
C ASP A 342 16.40 -2.13 10.01
N PHE A 343 17.27 -1.13 10.14
CA PHE A 343 18.16 -0.63 9.08
C PHE A 343 19.63 -0.98 9.33
N VAL A 344 20.30 -1.51 8.31
CA VAL A 344 21.74 -1.84 8.35
C VAL A 344 22.55 -0.62 7.94
N LEU A 345 23.15 0.07 8.91
CA LEU A 345 23.85 1.34 8.69
C LEU A 345 25.14 1.21 7.88
N SER A 346 25.83 0.07 8.00
CA SER A 346 27.19 -0.14 7.46
C SER A 346 27.25 -0.28 5.94
N LYS A 347 26.19 -0.84 5.32
CA LYS A 347 26.18 -1.27 3.91
C LYS A 347 24.95 -0.76 3.14
N GLY A 348 24.01 -0.11 3.82
CA GLY A 348 22.65 0.11 3.32
C GLY A 348 21.85 -1.19 3.31
N GLY A 349 20.56 -1.10 3.59
CA GLY A 349 19.72 -2.28 3.78
C GLY A 349 18.81 -2.16 4.99
N GLY A 350 17.94 -3.15 5.14
CA GLY A 350 16.97 -3.21 6.22
C GLY A 350 15.59 -3.67 5.75
N SER A 351 14.71 -3.90 6.72
CA SER A 351 13.35 -4.38 6.49
C SER A 351 12.38 -3.84 7.55
N ALA A 352 11.11 -3.76 7.17
CA ALA A 352 10.04 -3.53 8.13
C ALA A 352 9.99 -4.66 9.17
N ILE A 353 9.72 -4.31 10.43
CA ILE A 353 9.65 -5.24 11.56
C ILE A 353 8.32 -5.11 12.30
N THR A 354 7.78 -6.24 12.76
CA THR A 354 6.52 -6.29 13.51
C THR A 354 6.76 -6.08 15.01
N GLY A 355 5.68 -5.89 15.77
CA GLY A 355 5.75 -5.84 17.24
C GLY A 355 6.34 -7.09 17.91
N ARG A 356 6.40 -8.27 17.24
CA ARG A 356 7.11 -9.45 17.78
C ARG A 356 8.62 -9.30 17.63
N ASP A 357 9.05 -8.85 16.46
CA ASP A 357 10.46 -8.67 16.13
C ASP A 357 11.05 -7.53 16.98
N PHE A 358 10.30 -6.44 17.15
CA PHE A 358 10.62 -5.36 18.09
C PHE A 358 10.92 -5.88 19.50
N ILE A 359 10.01 -6.69 20.06
CA ILE A 359 10.16 -7.25 21.41
C ILE A 359 11.39 -8.17 21.48
N HIS A 360 11.62 -9.02 20.48
CA HIS A 360 12.80 -9.88 20.41
C HIS A 360 14.11 -9.06 20.43
N LEU A 361 14.18 -7.94 19.72
CA LEU A 361 15.34 -7.04 19.72
C LEU A 361 15.55 -6.38 21.10
N LEU A 362 14.48 -5.96 21.78
CA LEU A 362 14.57 -5.43 23.15
C LEU A 362 15.06 -6.50 24.15
N GLU A 363 14.64 -7.76 24.00
CA GLU A 363 15.10 -8.88 24.83
C GLU A 363 16.58 -9.22 24.58
N LYS A 364 16.99 -9.34 23.30
CA LYS A 364 18.35 -9.71 22.89
C LYS A 364 19.37 -8.64 23.30
N TYR A 365 19.13 -7.38 22.94
CA TYR A 365 20.13 -6.32 23.07
C TYR A 365 19.96 -5.40 24.28
N LYS A 366 18.76 -5.36 24.88
CA LYS A 366 18.41 -4.49 26.02
C LYS A 366 18.87 -3.04 25.81
N PRO A 367 18.57 -2.43 24.65
CA PRO A 367 19.13 -1.15 24.25
C PRO A 367 18.59 -0.01 25.13
N SER A 368 19.26 1.15 25.08
CA SER A 368 18.67 2.41 25.50
C SER A 368 17.85 2.98 24.35
N LEU A 369 16.55 3.21 24.58
CA LEU A 369 15.74 4.00 23.68
C LEU A 369 16.16 5.47 23.78
N GLN A 370 16.06 6.19 22.67
CA GLN A 370 16.35 7.61 22.55
C GLN A 370 15.19 8.28 21.85
N TRP A 371 14.74 9.43 22.37
CA TRP A 371 13.73 10.28 21.72
C TRP A 371 14.41 11.26 20.76
N ASP A 372 14.04 11.29 19.49
CA ASP A 372 14.41 12.37 18.58
C ASP A 372 13.30 13.43 18.52
N GLU A 373 13.57 14.58 19.13
CA GLU A 373 12.67 15.75 19.11
C GLU A 373 12.31 16.24 17.69
N LYS A 374 13.14 15.97 16.68
CA LYS A 374 12.92 16.48 15.31
C LYS A 374 11.86 15.70 14.55
N SER A 375 11.86 14.37 14.65
CA SER A 375 10.84 13.47 14.11
C SER A 375 9.65 13.29 15.06
N SER A 376 9.90 13.44 16.36
CA SER A 376 9.00 13.03 17.45
C SER A 376 8.71 11.52 17.41
N GLU A 377 9.79 10.73 17.35
CA GLU A 377 9.83 9.26 17.33
C GLU A 377 10.97 8.78 18.24
N HIS A 378 10.84 7.59 18.84
CA HIS A 378 11.98 6.94 19.48
C HIS A 378 12.74 6.05 18.50
N PHE A 379 14.03 5.88 18.77
CA PHE A 379 14.89 4.93 18.09
C PHE A 379 15.85 4.27 19.09
N PHE A 380 16.53 3.23 18.66
CA PHE A 380 17.72 2.74 19.32
C PHE A 380 18.74 2.21 18.31
N ILE A 381 20.00 2.10 18.76
CA ILE A 381 21.09 1.53 17.98
C ILE A 381 21.60 0.32 18.74
N TYR A 382 21.88 -0.76 18.01
CA TYR A 382 22.50 -1.96 18.53
C TYR A 382 23.56 -2.48 17.56
N SER A 383 24.36 -3.44 18.03
CA SER A 383 25.28 -4.18 17.19
C SER A 383 24.96 -5.66 17.32
N ASP A 384 24.73 -6.34 16.19
CA ASP A 384 24.91 -7.79 16.14
C ASP A 384 26.39 -8.08 15.87
N GLU A 385 26.84 -9.33 16.01
CA GLU A 385 28.28 -9.69 15.99
C GLU A 385 29.02 -9.39 14.67
N VAL A 386 28.33 -8.89 13.64
CA VAL A 386 28.87 -8.64 12.28
C VAL A 386 28.52 -7.25 11.70
N ASP A 387 27.49 -6.55 12.18
CA ASP A 387 27.06 -5.25 11.62
C ASP A 387 26.37 -4.34 12.67
N HIS A 388 26.48 -3.02 12.45
CA HIS A 388 25.76 -2.00 13.22
C HIS A 388 24.36 -1.76 12.64
N THR A 389 23.34 -1.87 13.49
CA THR A 389 21.94 -1.81 13.07
C THR A 389 21.19 -0.73 13.86
N PHE A 390 20.39 0.04 13.14
CA PHE A 390 19.52 1.09 13.68
C PHE A 390 18.08 0.58 13.65
N LEU A 391 17.41 0.60 14.80
CA LEU A 391 15.99 0.36 14.86
C LEU A 391 15.24 1.65 15.19
N GLU A 392 14.17 1.91 14.44
CA GLU A 392 13.13 2.83 14.89
C GLU A 392 12.01 2.09 15.65
N THR A 393 11.49 2.71 16.70
CA THR A 393 10.41 2.15 17.51
C THR A 393 9.03 2.40 16.92
N LEU A 394 8.08 1.56 17.31
CA LEU A 394 6.65 1.76 17.06
C LEU A 394 6.11 3.01 17.78
N ARG A 395 5.28 3.80 17.09
CA ARG A 395 4.53 4.96 17.64
C ARG A 395 3.32 4.53 18.49
#